data_AF-G4Z081-F1
#
_entry.id   AF-G4Z081-F1
#
_cell.length_a   1.000
_cell.length_b   1.000
_cell.length_c   1.000
_cell.angle_alpha   90.00
_cell.angle_beta   90.00
_cell.angle_gamma   90.00
#
_symmetry.space_group_name_H-M   'P 1'
#
loop_
_entity.id
_entity.type
_entity.pdbx_description
1 polymer ?
#
loop_
_entity_poly.entity_id
_entity_poly.type
_entity_poly.pdbx_seq_one_letter_code
_entity_poly.pdbx_strand_id
1 'polypeptide(L)' 'VAKVIKKAAARCGLDPMRYSTHSVRIGGATALLNAGADHLVIKLMGRWMSNAFEDYPVLSSKGTADLSRQMC' A
#
# COMPACT_ATOMS: atom_id res chain seq x y z
N VAL A 1 -1.49 -2.27 -18.90
CA VAL A 1 -1.91 -2.29 -17.47
C VAL A 1 -2.48 -0.95 -16.99
N ALA A 2 -1.76 0.17 -17.05
CA ALA A 2 -2.25 1.46 -16.53
C ALA A 2 -3.62 1.89 -17.07
N LYS A 3 -3.90 1.72 -18.38
CA LYS A 3 -5.21 2.01 -18.98
C LYS A 3 -6.36 1.21 -18.36
N VAL A 4 -6.11 -0.05 -17.98
CA VAL A 4 -7.10 -0.92 -17.32
C VAL A 4 -7.37 -0.43 -15.91
N ILE A 5 -6.32 -0.09 -15.16
CA ILE A 5 -6.42 0.48 -13.80
C ILE A 5 -7.25 1.77 -13.83
N LYS A 6 -6.95 2.70 -14.75
CA LYS A 6 -7.70 3.96 -14.89
C LYS A 6 -9.17 3.73 -15.21
N LYS A 7 -9.48 2.79 -16.11
CA LYS A 7 -10.88 2.40 -16.39
C LYS A 7 -11.58 1.82 -15.16
N ALA A 8 -10.89 1.00 -14.36
CA ALA A 8 -11.43 0.47 -13.13
C ALA A 8 -11.70 1.57 -12.10
N ALA A 9 -10.75 2.50 -11.91
CA ALA A 9 -10.92 3.66 -11.03
C ALA A 9 -12.15 4.49 -11.44
N ALA A 10 -12.31 4.80 -12.73
CA ALA A 10 -13.47 5.52 -13.25
C ALA A 10 -14.79 4.81 -12.92
N ARG A 11 -14.84 3.48 -13.11
CA ARG A 11 -16.04 2.66 -12.79
C ARG A 11 -16.36 2.64 -11.30
N CYS A 12 -15.36 2.81 -10.44
CA CYS A 12 -15.54 2.93 -8.99
C CYS A 12 -15.85 4.36 -8.53
N GLY A 13 -16.05 5.33 -9.46
CA GLY A 13 -16.30 6.73 -9.11
C GLY A 13 -15.06 7.48 -8.61
N LEU A 14 -13.87 6.94 -8.83
CA LEU A 14 -12.60 7.53 -8.42
C LEU A 14 -11.97 8.31 -9.58
N ASP A 15 -11.23 9.39 -9.28
CA ASP A 15 -10.49 10.16 -10.29
C ASP A 15 -9.38 9.31 -10.93
N PRO A 16 -9.50 8.93 -12.23
CA PRO A 16 -8.52 8.08 -12.90
C PRO A 16 -7.13 8.70 -13.02
N MET A 17 -6.99 10.02 -12.88
CA MET A 17 -5.69 10.69 -12.93
C MET A 17 -4.83 10.37 -11.71
N ARG A 18 -5.44 10.00 -10.59
CA ARG A 18 -4.74 9.58 -9.37
C ARG A 18 -4.27 8.13 -9.39
N TYR A 19 -4.71 7.34 -10.38
CA TYR A 19 -4.41 5.90 -10.45
C TYR A 19 -3.49 5.53 -11.61
N SER A 20 -2.42 4.83 -11.26
CA SER A 20 -1.42 4.23 -12.13
C SER A 20 -0.91 2.92 -11.53
N THR A 21 -0.04 2.21 -12.25
CA THR A 21 0.64 1.03 -11.72
C THR A 21 1.41 1.34 -10.42
N HIS A 22 2.06 2.50 -10.36
CA HIS A 22 2.82 2.92 -9.18
C HIS A 22 1.91 3.18 -7.97
N SER A 23 0.78 3.89 -8.17
CA SER A 23 -0.18 4.13 -7.08
C SER A 23 -0.75 2.84 -6.49
N VAL A 24 -1.01 1.82 -7.33
CA VAL A 24 -1.53 0.52 -6.87
C VAL A 24 -0.45 -0.22 -6.07
N ARG A 25 0.82 -0.11 -6.47
CA ARG A 25 1.94 -0.70 -5.73
C ARG A 25 2.11 -0.08 -4.34
N ILE A 26 2.04 1.26 -4.25
CA ILE A 26 2.06 1.97 -2.96
C ILE A 26 0.84 1.60 -2.11
N GLY A 27 -0.35 1.57 -2.72
CA GLY A 27 -1.59 1.19 -2.04
C GLY A 27 -1.54 -0.24 -1.50
N GLY A 28 -0.95 -1.18 -2.23
CA GLY A 28 -0.72 -2.55 -1.77
C GLY A 28 0.24 -2.61 -0.57
N ALA A 29 1.35 -1.87 -0.61
CA ALA A 29 2.28 -1.78 0.51
C ALA A 29 1.62 -1.15 1.75
N THR A 30 0.82 -0.10 1.55
CA THR A 30 -0.01 0.53 2.58
C THR A 30 -1.00 -0.46 3.20
N ALA A 31 -1.70 -1.24 2.37
CA ALA A 31 -2.66 -2.24 2.85
C ALA A 31 -1.98 -3.34 3.67
N LEU A 32 -0.81 -3.82 3.24
CA LEU A 32 -0.03 -4.83 3.97
C LEU A 32 0.49 -4.30 5.30
N LEU A 33 1.03 -3.06 5.34
CA LEU A 33 1.45 -2.42 6.59
C LEU A 33 0.31 -2.37 7.61
N ASN A 34 -0.87 -1.93 7.17
CA ASN A 34 -2.05 -1.83 8.03
C ASN A 34 -2.67 -3.19 8.41
N ALA A 35 -2.27 -4.27 7.73
CA ALA A 35 -2.60 -5.64 8.11
C ALA A 35 -1.59 -6.24 9.10
N GLY A 36 -0.57 -5.47 9.52
CA GLY A 36 0.49 -5.94 10.42
C GLY A 36 1.54 -6.82 9.72
N ALA A 37 1.63 -6.76 8.39
CA ALA A 37 2.66 -7.51 7.67
C ALA A 37 4.05 -6.95 7.98
N ASP A 38 5.01 -7.86 8.15
CA ASP A 38 6.41 -7.51 8.37
C ASP A 38 7.03 -6.80 7.15
N HIS A 39 8.05 -5.97 7.40
CA HIS A 39 8.72 -5.20 6.34
C HIS A 39 9.30 -6.10 5.23
N LEU A 40 9.82 -7.29 5.56
CA LEU A 40 10.41 -8.21 4.57
C LEU A 40 9.32 -8.77 3.66
N VAL A 41 8.15 -9.06 4.23
CA VAL A 41 6.98 -9.50 3.46
C VAL A 41 6.56 -8.40 2.51
N ILE A 42 6.46 -7.15 2.97
CA ILE A 42 6.09 -6.01 2.11
C ILE A 42 7.13 -5.81 0.99
N LYS A 43 8.42 -5.89 1.31
CA LYS A 43 9.52 -5.76 0.36
C LYS A 43 9.45 -6.86 -0.71
N LEU A 44 9.27 -8.12 -0.30
CA LEU A 44 9.20 -9.28 -1.19
C LEU A 44 7.97 -9.22 -2.09
N MET A 45 6.79 -8.96 -1.51
CA MET A 45 5.52 -8.87 -2.25
C MET A 45 5.53 -7.71 -3.24
N GLY A 46 6.13 -6.58 -2.86
CA GLY A 46 6.32 -5.45 -3.75
C GLY A 46 7.41 -5.67 -4.79
N ARG A 47 8.30 -6.66 -4.65
CA ARG A 47 9.51 -6.85 -5.46
C ARG A 47 10.38 -5.58 -5.45
N TRP A 48 10.63 -5.04 -4.26
CA TRP A 48 11.49 -3.88 -4.06
C TRP A 48 12.93 -4.32 -3.86
N MET A 49 13.84 -3.76 -4.65
CA MET A 49 15.27 -4.05 -4.56
C MET A 49 15.90 -3.33 -3.36
N SER A 50 15.54 -2.06 -3.17
CA SER A 50 16.01 -1.21 -2.07
C SER A 50 14.94 -1.04 -1.00
N ASN A 51 15.34 -0.42 0.12
CA ASN A 51 14.44 -0.04 1.22
C ASN A 51 13.72 1.31 0.96
N ALA A 52 13.92 1.95 -0.20
CA ALA A 52 13.21 3.18 -0.57
C ALA A 52 11.68 3.03 -0.63
N PHE A 53 11.17 1.79 -0.54
CA PHE A 53 9.74 1.57 -0.45
C PHE A 53 9.14 1.97 0.90
N GLU A 54 9.96 2.06 1.96
CA GLU A 54 9.51 2.34 3.33
C GLU A 54 8.86 3.73 3.45
N ASP A 55 9.21 4.67 2.56
CA ASP A 55 8.69 6.04 2.55
C ASP A 55 7.25 6.16 2.01
N TYR A 56 6.71 5.13 1.35
CA TYR A 56 5.39 5.21 0.70
C TYR A 56 4.20 4.76 1.55
N PRO A 57 4.26 3.63 2.29
CA PRO A 57 3.14 3.14 3.08
C PRO A 57 2.68 4.14 4.14
N VAL A 58 1.37 4.29 4.27
CA VAL A 58 0.78 5.15 5.29
C VAL A 58 0.14 4.31 6.39
N LEU A 59 0.58 4.46 7.63
CA LEU A 59 -0.05 3.81 8.77
C LEU A 59 -1.38 4.53 9.09
N SER A 60 -2.46 3.77 9.17
CA SER A 60 -3.81 4.27 9.48
C SER A 60 -4.19 3.94 10.92
N SER A 61 -5.23 4.59 11.44
CA SER A 61 -5.79 4.29 12.77
C SER A 61 -6.19 2.83 12.95
N LYS A 62 -6.53 2.11 11.87
CA LYS A 62 -6.82 0.67 11.94
C LYS A 62 -5.55 -0.14 12.16
N GLY A 63 -4.46 0.23 11.48
CA GLY A 63 -3.17 -0.44 11.61
C GLY A 63 -2.51 -0.25 12.98
N THR A 64 -2.87 0.80 13.71
CA THR A 64 -2.33 1.08 15.06
C THR A 64 -3.13 0.46 16.20
N ALA A 65 -4.29 -0.16 15.94
CA ALA A 65 -5.22 -0.59 16.98
C ALA A 65 -4.58 -1.51 18.04
N ASP A 66 -3.69 -2.40 17.61
CA ASP A 66 -3.05 -3.40 18.47
C ASP A 66 -1.59 -3.07 18.81
N LEU A 67 -1.05 -1.97 18.27
CA LEU A 67 0.37 -1.60 18.42
C LEU A 67 0.72 -1.40 19.90
N SER A 68 -0.20 -0.81 20.67
CA SER A 68 -0.01 -0.57 22.11
C SER A 68 0.27 -1.86 22.90
N ARG A 69 -0.29 -3.01 22.48
CA ARG A 69 -0.05 -4.30 23.12
C ARG A 69 1.34 -4.88 22.81
N GLN A 70 2.01 -4.37 21.79
CA GLN A 70 3.34 -4.80 21.35
C GLN A 70 4.47 -3.91 21.87
N MET A 71 4.15 -2.81 22.55
CA MET A 71 5.13 -1.83 23.07
C MET A 71 5.50 -2.06 24.55
N CYS A 72 4.91 -3.05 25.22
CA CYS A 72 5.19 -3.45 26.61
C CYS A 72 6.11 -4.67 26.65
#